data_AF-A0AAW7FT47-F1
#
_entry.id   AF-A0AAW7FT47-F1
#
_cell.length_a   1.000
_cell.length_b   1.000
_cell.length_c   1.000
_cell.angle_alpha   90.00
_cell.angle_beta   90.00
_cell.angle_gamma   90.00
#
_symmetry.space_group_name_H-M   'P 1'
#
loop_
_entity.id
_entity.type
_entity.pdbx_description
1 polymer ?
#
loop_
_entity_poly.entity_id
_entity_poly.type
_entity_poly.pdbx_seq_one_letter_code
_entity_poly.pdbx_strand_id
1 'polypeptide(L)'
;MARNNKQRPPRSNTSKKNSKDKTVRIPFHKKINGFILWLAATGLLAFLGNYIFDFLTGDVQVKYVKSSGRNYEFNLTNKSSTDQVIEQFRIVPDLTQKVIYRITKDVTGVFTKNGVSIPGGNTSSMPAYEYKEMNGYILDARSEVNFLVPPLVARDYAEPEYAVVFAEYKTKSNNKYMEKLESVLIKLNVRDGVKRQKYLIVNNFWTPISNDNLVDAIRIACRDDDLFARSDECRNYINN
;
A
#
# COMPACT_ATOMS: atom_id res chain seq x y z
N MET A 1 88.20 41.01 -31.76
CA MET A 1 86.77 40.96 -31.35
C MET A 1 86.39 39.48 -31.37
N ALA A 2 86.26 38.78 -30.23
CA ALA A 2 85.03 38.62 -29.41
C ALA A 2 83.84 38.11 -30.27
N ARG A 3 83.06 37.06 -29.97
CA ARG A 3 82.87 36.09 -28.85
C ARG A 3 82.03 34.89 -29.41
N ASN A 4 81.94 33.66 -28.88
CA ASN A 4 82.60 32.98 -27.75
C ASN A 4 82.60 31.42 -27.93
N ASN A 5 83.21 30.71 -26.98
CA ASN A 5 83.29 29.25 -26.74
C ASN A 5 82.18 28.29 -27.22
N LYS A 6 82.62 27.18 -27.85
CA LYS A 6 81.93 25.87 -27.83
C LYS A 6 82.27 25.12 -26.53
N GLN A 7 81.28 24.56 -25.84
CA GLN A 7 81.48 23.50 -24.84
C GLN A 7 80.40 22.41 -24.99
N ARG A 8 80.84 21.15 -25.00
CA ARG A 8 80.08 19.93 -24.67
C ARG A 8 80.94 19.20 -23.63
N PRO A 9 80.37 18.65 -22.55
CA PRO A 9 80.08 17.20 -22.53
C PRO A 9 78.90 16.85 -21.59
N PRO A 10 78.68 15.58 -21.19
CA PRO A 10 78.77 14.32 -21.92
C PRO A 10 77.37 13.65 -22.09
N ARG A 11 77.26 12.64 -22.97
CA ARG A 11 76.13 11.69 -22.93
C ARG A 11 76.66 10.33 -22.45
N SER A 12 76.43 10.01 -21.17
CA SER A 12 76.68 8.68 -20.63
C SER A 12 75.56 7.71 -21.03
N ASN A 13 75.93 6.44 -21.22
CA ASN A 13 75.00 5.40 -21.64
C ASN A 13 74.34 4.70 -20.44
N THR A 14 73.12 4.21 -20.70
CA THR A 14 72.48 3.04 -20.06
C THR A 14 72.36 2.97 -18.53
N SER A 15 71.11 3.02 -18.06
CA SER A 15 70.64 1.99 -17.14
C SER A 15 69.23 1.53 -17.53
N LYS A 16 69.07 0.24 -17.80
CA LYS A 16 67.76 -0.39 -17.95
C LYS A 16 67.15 -0.55 -16.57
N LYS A 17 65.92 -0.07 -16.36
CA LYS A 17 65.05 -0.65 -15.34
C LYS A 17 63.68 -0.93 -15.93
N ASN A 18 63.41 -2.22 -16.15
CA ASN A 18 62.08 -2.69 -16.55
C ASN A 18 61.10 -2.41 -15.40
N SER A 19 60.07 -1.63 -15.65
CA SER A 19 58.78 -1.84 -15.00
C SER A 19 57.75 -2.03 -16.10
N LYS A 20 57.28 -3.27 -16.28
CA LYS A 20 56.11 -3.56 -17.11
C LYS A 20 54.88 -3.21 -16.31
N ASP A 21 54.65 -1.91 -16.12
CA ASP A 21 53.40 -1.43 -15.55
C ASP A 21 52.31 -1.56 -16.60
N LYS A 22 51.77 -2.79 -16.71
CA LYS A 22 50.60 -3.07 -17.53
C LYS A 22 49.41 -2.43 -16.85
N THR A 23 49.21 -1.14 -17.13
CA THR A 23 47.90 -0.51 -16.98
C THR A 23 46.90 -1.33 -17.80
N VAL A 24 46.17 -2.21 -17.12
CA VAL A 24 45.05 -2.95 -17.70
C VAL A 24 43.94 -1.94 -17.96
N ARG A 25 44.02 -1.27 -19.12
CA ARG A 25 42.87 -0.61 -19.73
C ARG A 25 41.86 -1.69 -20.04
N ILE A 26 40.99 -1.98 -19.08
CA ILE A 26 39.77 -2.77 -19.29
C ILE A 26 39.03 -2.07 -20.44
N PRO A 27 38.83 -2.72 -21.60
CA PRO A 27 38.17 -2.07 -22.72
C PRO A 27 36.67 -1.98 -22.44
N PHE A 28 36.27 -0.93 -21.72
CA PHE A 28 34.87 -0.63 -21.36
C PHE A 28 34.01 -0.15 -22.56
N HIS A 29 34.39 -0.53 -23.78
CA HIS A 29 33.57 -0.39 -24.98
C HIS A 29 32.98 -1.75 -25.36
N LYS A 30 32.05 -2.25 -24.52
CA LYS A 30 30.96 -3.07 -25.07
C LYS A 30 30.29 -2.22 -26.16
N LYS A 31 30.23 -2.72 -27.40
CA LYS A 31 29.55 -2.02 -28.51
C LYS A 31 28.11 -1.74 -28.08
N ILE A 32 27.81 -0.50 -27.71
CA ILE A 32 26.43 -0.06 -27.47
C ILE A 32 25.71 -0.21 -28.80
N ASN A 33 24.63 -0.99 -28.82
CA ASN A 33 23.88 -1.24 -30.05
C ASN A 33 23.43 0.10 -30.64
N GLY A 34 23.61 0.29 -31.96
CA GLY A 34 23.28 1.57 -32.63
C GLY A 34 21.84 2.02 -32.39
N PHE A 35 20.93 1.06 -32.23
CA PHE A 35 19.55 1.29 -31.81
C PHE A 35 19.43 1.96 -30.42
N ILE A 36 20.20 1.53 -29.43
CA ILE A 36 20.22 2.15 -28.08
C ILE A 36 20.79 3.56 -28.16
N LEU A 37 21.83 3.78 -28.98
CA LEU A 37 22.40 5.11 -29.19
C LEU A 37 21.38 6.06 -29.86
N TRP A 38 20.61 5.56 -30.82
CA TRP A 38 19.53 6.29 -31.49
C TRP A 38 18.35 6.58 -30.55
N LEU A 39 17.95 5.63 -29.71
CA LEU A 39 16.94 5.85 -28.66
C LEU A 39 17.41 6.90 -27.63
N ALA A 40 18.70 6.93 -27.31
CA ALA A 40 19.26 7.95 -26.42
C ALA A 40 19.30 9.33 -27.08
N ALA A 41 19.76 9.41 -28.34
CA ALA A 41 19.85 10.66 -29.10
C ALA A 41 18.48 11.30 -29.40
N THR A 42 17.42 10.49 -29.52
CA THR A 42 16.04 10.95 -29.71
C THR A 42 15.30 11.27 -28.40
N GLY A 43 15.93 11.04 -27.23
CA GLY A 43 15.29 11.18 -25.92
C GLY A 43 14.27 10.08 -25.58
N LEU A 44 13.94 9.18 -26.52
CA LEU A 44 12.97 8.10 -26.32
C LEU A 44 13.39 7.12 -25.21
N LEU A 45 14.70 6.92 -25.01
CA LEU A 45 15.24 6.14 -23.89
C LEU A 45 14.86 6.77 -22.52
N ALA A 46 14.95 8.10 -22.42
CA ALA A 46 14.61 8.83 -21.20
C ALA A 46 13.08 8.86 -20.97
N PHE A 47 12.28 8.99 -22.04
CA PHE A 47 10.83 8.86 -21.95
C PHE A 47 10.40 7.48 -21.44
N LEU A 48 10.94 6.39 -22.03
CA LEU A 48 10.65 5.02 -21.58
C LEU A 48 11.14 4.77 -20.14
N GLY A 49 12.30 5.31 -19.77
CA GLY A 49 12.82 5.24 -18.41
C GLY A 49 11.90 5.90 -17.39
N ASN A 50 11.46 7.14 -17.66
CA ASN A 50 10.49 7.84 -16.81
C ASN A 50 9.13 7.13 -16.76
N TYR A 51 8.62 6.63 -17.89
CA TYR A 51 7.35 5.89 -17.93
C TYR A 51 7.37 4.63 -17.04
N ILE A 52 8.48 3.87 -17.06
CA ILE A 52 8.70 2.71 -16.18
C ILE A 52 8.88 3.16 -14.73
N PHE A 53 9.63 4.24 -14.47
CA PHE A 53 9.83 4.76 -13.11
C PHE A 53 8.51 5.23 -12.47
N ASP A 54 7.70 5.99 -13.20
CA ASP A 54 6.34 6.40 -12.81
C ASP A 54 5.41 5.19 -12.60
N PHE A 55 5.58 4.10 -13.35
CA PHE A 55 4.82 2.87 -13.13
C PHE A 55 5.24 2.15 -11.83
N LEU A 56 6.54 2.11 -11.54
CA LEU A 56 7.07 1.41 -10.37
C LEU A 56 6.85 2.19 -9.06
N THR A 57 6.89 3.52 -9.12
CA THR A 57 6.74 4.42 -7.96
C THR A 57 5.32 4.96 -7.80
N GLY A 58 4.60 5.17 -8.90
CA GLY A 58 3.20 5.57 -8.90
C GLY A 58 2.33 4.39 -8.50
N ASP A 59 1.62 4.53 -7.39
CA ASP A 59 0.91 3.42 -6.77
C ASP A 59 -0.58 3.66 -6.59
N VAL A 60 -1.38 2.60 -6.70
CA VAL A 60 -2.82 2.67 -6.41
C VAL A 60 -3.05 2.72 -4.90
N GLN A 61 -3.79 3.72 -4.45
CA GLN A 61 -4.10 3.98 -3.03
C GLN A 61 -5.60 3.93 -2.80
N VAL A 62 -6.04 3.12 -1.83
CA VAL A 62 -7.41 3.19 -1.27
C VAL A 62 -7.38 4.05 -0.02
N LYS A 63 -8.34 4.98 0.11
CA LYS A 63 -8.51 5.82 1.31
C LYS A 63 -9.97 5.97 1.66
N TYR A 64 -10.30 5.77 2.93
CA TYR A 64 -11.56 6.25 3.50
C TYR A 64 -11.64 7.79 3.40
N VAL A 65 -12.81 8.31 3.06
CA VAL A 65 -13.10 9.76 2.94
C VAL A 65 -14.03 10.20 4.07
N LYS A 66 -15.22 9.59 4.15
CA LYS A 66 -16.26 9.92 5.15
C LYS A 66 -17.34 8.84 5.22
N SER A 67 -18.11 8.82 6.29
CA SER A 67 -19.36 8.06 6.37
C SER A 67 -20.45 8.79 5.57
N SER A 68 -21.24 8.02 4.82
CA SER A 68 -22.31 8.49 3.93
C SER A 68 -23.59 7.73 4.28
N GLY A 69 -24.31 8.26 5.28
CA GLY A 69 -25.38 7.53 5.95
C GLY A 69 -24.83 6.26 6.62
N ARG A 70 -25.35 5.09 6.23
CA ARG A 70 -24.85 3.78 6.69
C ARG A 70 -23.69 3.22 5.86
N ASN A 71 -23.38 3.81 4.72
CA ASN A 71 -22.27 3.39 3.86
C ASN A 71 -21.02 4.21 4.17
N TYR A 72 -19.88 3.79 3.66
CA TYR A 72 -18.61 4.51 3.77
C TYR A 72 -18.12 4.91 2.38
N GLU A 73 -17.79 6.18 2.19
CA GLU A 73 -17.20 6.67 0.96
C GLU A 73 -15.68 6.46 1.00
N PHE A 74 -15.18 5.76 -0.03
CA PHE A 74 -13.77 5.51 -0.26
C PHE A 74 -13.35 6.15 -1.58
N ASN A 75 -12.16 6.74 -1.60
CA ASN A 75 -11.47 7.20 -2.79
C ASN A 75 -10.41 6.17 -3.18
N LEU A 76 -10.32 5.90 -4.47
CA LEU A 76 -9.34 5.02 -5.09
C LEU A 76 -8.52 5.87 -6.09
N THR A 77 -7.28 6.20 -5.72
CA THR A 77 -6.37 7.02 -6.53
C THR A 77 -5.39 6.13 -7.31
N ASN A 78 -5.23 6.30 -8.62
CA ASN A 78 -4.14 5.71 -9.40
C ASN A 78 -3.06 6.75 -9.68
N LYS A 79 -1.89 6.62 -9.06
CA LYS A 79 -0.76 7.52 -9.32
C LYS A 79 0.20 7.03 -10.41
N SER A 80 -0.02 5.84 -10.96
CA SER A 80 0.85 5.24 -11.98
C SER A 80 0.62 5.83 -13.37
N SER A 81 1.60 5.64 -14.25
CA SER A 81 1.56 6.00 -15.67
C SER A 81 0.71 5.06 -16.55
N THR A 82 0.04 4.07 -15.95
CA THR A 82 -0.76 3.06 -16.66
C THR A 82 -2.14 2.91 -16.03
N ASP A 83 -3.13 2.52 -16.83
CA ASP A 83 -4.42 2.09 -16.28
C ASP A 83 -4.22 0.83 -15.42
N GLN A 84 -4.99 0.74 -14.35
CA GLN A 84 -4.87 -0.29 -13.33
C GLN A 84 -6.21 -1.03 -13.20
N VAL A 85 -6.19 -2.35 -13.31
CA VAL A 85 -7.36 -3.20 -13.06
C VAL A 85 -7.35 -3.62 -11.60
N ILE A 86 -8.45 -3.38 -10.90
CA ILE A 86 -8.65 -3.84 -9.53
C ILE A 86 -9.04 -5.32 -9.57
N GLU A 87 -8.10 -6.23 -9.36
CA GLU A 87 -8.40 -7.67 -9.36
C GLU A 87 -9.25 -8.07 -8.14
N GLN A 88 -9.00 -7.43 -7.00
CA GLN A 88 -9.72 -7.67 -5.76
C GLN A 88 -9.76 -6.41 -4.90
N PHE A 89 -10.92 -6.14 -4.30
CA PHE A 89 -11.08 -5.21 -3.18
C PHE A 89 -11.99 -5.85 -2.12
N ARG A 90 -11.56 -5.90 -0.85
CA ARG A 90 -12.32 -6.45 0.28
C ARG A 90 -12.12 -5.60 1.53
N ILE A 91 -13.16 -5.51 2.36
CA ILE A 91 -12.98 -5.16 3.77
C ILE A 91 -12.93 -6.48 4.55
N VAL A 92 -11.87 -6.71 5.32
CA VAL A 92 -11.67 -7.93 6.11
C VAL A 92 -11.63 -7.58 7.60
N PRO A 93 -12.46 -8.18 8.46
CA PRO A 93 -12.36 -7.94 9.91
C PRO A 93 -11.07 -8.52 10.48
N ASP A 94 -10.51 -7.89 11.51
CA ASP A 94 -9.45 -8.52 12.30
C ASP A 94 -10.03 -9.63 13.17
N LEU A 95 -9.93 -10.88 12.70
CA LEU A 95 -10.46 -12.06 13.39
C LEU A 95 -9.82 -12.33 14.75
N THR A 96 -8.73 -11.65 15.09
CA THR A 96 -8.12 -11.73 16.43
C THR A 96 -8.75 -10.75 17.43
N GLN A 97 -9.52 -9.76 16.96
CA GLN A 97 -10.09 -8.71 17.79
C GLN A 97 -11.60 -8.88 17.99
N LYS A 98 -12.07 -8.50 19.18
CA LYS A 98 -13.49 -8.33 19.46
C LYS A 98 -13.96 -6.99 18.88
N VAL A 99 -15.22 -6.95 18.44
CA VAL A 99 -15.90 -5.75 17.93
C VAL A 99 -16.98 -5.33 18.91
N ILE A 100 -17.10 -4.03 19.16
CA ILE A 100 -18.17 -3.42 19.95
C ILE A 100 -19.10 -2.68 18.99
N TYR A 101 -20.40 -2.95 19.13
CA TYR A 101 -21.47 -2.26 18.41
C TYR A 101 -22.35 -1.50 19.39
N ARG A 102 -22.63 -0.23 19.10
CA ARG A 102 -23.61 0.58 19.82
C ARG A 102 -24.97 0.44 19.17
N ILE A 103 -26.02 0.31 19.97
CA ILE A 103 -27.41 0.42 19.53
C ILE A 103 -27.75 1.92 19.39
N THR A 104 -28.16 2.35 18.21
CA THR A 104 -28.38 3.77 17.85
C THR A 104 -29.85 4.15 17.67
N LYS A 105 -30.77 3.19 17.77
CA LYS A 105 -32.22 3.38 17.69
C LYS A 105 -32.92 2.53 18.74
N ASP A 106 -34.13 2.92 19.14
CA ASP A 106 -34.99 2.09 19.99
C ASP A 106 -35.30 0.75 19.32
N VAL A 107 -35.07 -0.35 20.05
CA VAL A 107 -35.35 -1.70 19.56
C VAL A 107 -36.38 -2.37 20.45
N THR A 108 -37.55 -2.66 19.91
CA THR A 108 -38.61 -3.37 20.65
C THR A 108 -38.28 -4.85 20.73
N GLY A 109 -37.93 -5.32 21.93
CA GLY A 109 -37.80 -6.74 22.23
C GLY A 109 -39.14 -7.38 22.63
N VAL A 110 -39.27 -8.69 22.40
CA VAL A 110 -40.45 -9.48 22.82
C VAL A 110 -40.07 -10.35 24.01
N PHE A 111 -40.87 -10.32 25.08
CA PHE A 111 -40.68 -11.22 26.22
C PHE A 111 -40.98 -12.68 25.81
N THR A 112 -40.04 -13.56 26.14
CA THR A 112 -40.13 -15.01 25.99
C THR A 112 -40.00 -15.66 27.36
N LYS A 113 -40.25 -16.98 27.46
CA LYS A 113 -40.05 -17.75 28.70
C LYS A 113 -38.61 -17.70 29.24
N ASN A 114 -37.65 -17.31 28.40
CA ASN A 114 -36.22 -17.30 28.71
C ASN A 114 -35.63 -15.87 28.81
N GLY A 115 -36.47 -14.82 28.83
CA GLY A 115 -36.05 -13.41 28.84
C GLY A 115 -36.47 -12.65 27.58
N VAL A 116 -35.81 -11.53 27.28
CA VAL A 116 -36.17 -10.64 26.15
C VAL A 116 -35.48 -11.09 24.86
N SER A 117 -36.26 -11.36 23.82
CA SER A 117 -35.77 -11.61 22.46
C SER A 117 -35.72 -10.31 21.67
N ILE A 118 -34.53 -9.89 21.26
CA ILE A 118 -34.30 -8.74 20.40
C ILE A 118 -34.38 -9.20 18.92
N PRO A 119 -35.08 -8.47 18.03
CA PRO A 119 -35.14 -8.77 16.60
C PRO A 119 -33.76 -9.05 16.01
N GLY A 120 -33.62 -10.14 15.25
CA GLY A 120 -32.35 -10.52 14.62
C GLY A 120 -31.39 -11.33 15.49
N GLY A 121 -31.60 -11.43 16.81
CA GLY A 121 -30.77 -12.25 17.70
C GLY A 121 -29.32 -11.75 17.86
N ASN A 122 -28.44 -12.64 18.33
CA ASN A 122 -27.05 -12.33 18.69
C ASN A 122 -26.05 -12.37 17.52
N THR A 123 -26.50 -12.74 16.31
CA THR A 123 -25.64 -12.83 15.12
C THR A 123 -26.08 -11.83 14.04
N SER A 124 -25.12 -11.14 13.41
CA SER A 124 -25.33 -10.30 12.24
C SER A 124 -24.28 -10.61 11.17
N SER A 125 -24.63 -10.44 9.89
CA SER A 125 -23.65 -10.35 8.81
C SER A 125 -22.98 -8.96 8.79
N MET A 126 -21.86 -8.90 8.08
CA MET A 126 -21.03 -7.71 7.83
C MET A 126 -21.04 -7.43 6.30
N PRO A 127 -22.00 -6.64 5.78
CA PRO A 127 -22.14 -6.40 4.34
C PRO A 127 -20.86 -5.91 3.64
N ALA A 128 -20.02 -5.12 4.32
CA ALA A 128 -18.73 -4.68 3.81
C ALA A 128 -17.75 -5.83 3.45
N TYR A 129 -17.84 -6.98 4.13
CA TYR A 129 -17.01 -8.16 3.84
C TYR A 129 -17.45 -8.89 2.57
N GLU A 130 -18.75 -8.87 2.30
CA GLU A 130 -19.36 -9.48 1.13
C GLU A 130 -19.21 -8.63 -0.14
N TYR A 131 -18.78 -7.36 0.00
CA TYR A 131 -18.64 -6.40 -1.09
C TYR A 131 -17.58 -6.78 -2.12
N LYS A 132 -17.97 -6.77 -3.41
CA LYS A 132 -17.09 -7.15 -4.54
C LYS A 132 -17.24 -6.25 -5.78
N GLU A 133 -18.02 -5.17 -5.74
CA GLU A 133 -18.37 -4.41 -6.95
C GLU A 133 -17.17 -3.77 -7.64
N MET A 134 -16.12 -3.41 -6.88
CA MET A 134 -14.87 -2.89 -7.44
C MET A 134 -13.99 -3.97 -8.12
N ASN A 135 -14.33 -5.27 -8.04
CA ASN A 135 -13.58 -6.31 -8.74
C ASN A 135 -13.77 -6.20 -10.26
N GLY A 136 -12.66 -6.12 -11.00
CA GLY A 136 -12.65 -5.93 -12.45
C GLY A 136 -12.75 -4.45 -12.88
N TYR A 137 -12.90 -3.52 -11.93
CA TYR A 137 -12.92 -2.09 -12.25
C TYR A 137 -11.59 -1.64 -12.88
N ILE A 138 -11.67 -0.87 -13.96
CA ILE A 138 -10.51 -0.29 -14.64
C ILE A 138 -10.39 1.17 -14.19
N LEU A 139 -9.24 1.52 -13.63
CA LEU A 139 -8.93 2.85 -13.15
C LEU A 139 -7.82 3.46 -14.01
N ASP A 140 -8.17 4.51 -14.76
CA ASP A 140 -7.30 5.16 -15.74
C ASP A 140 -6.00 5.69 -15.11
N ALA A 141 -4.94 5.81 -15.91
CA ALA A 141 -3.68 6.41 -15.48
C ALA A 141 -3.89 7.82 -14.89
N ARG A 142 -3.26 8.10 -13.74
CA ARG A 142 -3.33 9.42 -13.04
C ARG A 142 -4.74 9.91 -12.71
N SER A 143 -5.70 8.99 -12.52
CA SER A 143 -7.10 9.30 -12.18
C SER A 143 -7.44 8.97 -10.72
N GLU A 144 -8.63 9.38 -10.29
CA GLU A 144 -9.24 8.95 -9.04
C GLU A 144 -10.73 8.69 -9.21
N VAL A 145 -11.29 7.80 -8.39
CA VAL A 145 -12.73 7.51 -8.35
C VAL A 145 -13.20 7.33 -6.90
N ASN A 146 -14.39 7.83 -6.59
CA ASN A 146 -15.06 7.58 -5.32
C ASN A 146 -16.07 6.44 -5.48
N PHE A 147 -16.14 5.56 -4.48
CA PHE A 147 -17.07 4.44 -4.43
C PHE A 147 -17.61 4.25 -3.01
N LEU A 148 -18.75 3.56 -2.89
CA LEU A 148 -19.44 3.35 -1.61
C LEU A 148 -19.25 1.90 -1.15
N VAL A 149 -18.74 1.74 0.06
CA VAL A 149 -18.66 0.45 0.76
C VAL A 149 -19.89 0.30 1.67
N PRO A 150 -20.57 -0.86 1.68
CA PRO A 150 -21.69 -1.15 2.58
C PRO A 150 -21.34 -1.03 4.08
N PRO A 151 -22.34 -0.98 4.99
CA PRO A 151 -22.10 -0.97 6.44
C PRO A 151 -21.32 -2.19 6.94
N LEU A 152 -20.66 -2.04 8.09
CA LEU A 152 -19.99 -3.14 8.81
C LEU A 152 -20.97 -4.05 9.58
N VAL A 153 -22.25 -3.69 9.63
CA VAL A 153 -23.30 -4.46 10.32
C VAL A 153 -24.62 -4.33 9.56
N ALA A 154 -25.27 -5.46 9.28
CA ALA A 154 -26.52 -5.47 8.53
C ALA A 154 -27.68 -4.81 9.30
N ARG A 155 -27.71 -4.97 10.64
CA ARG A 155 -28.72 -4.36 11.53
C ARG A 155 -28.73 -2.84 11.40
N ASP A 156 -29.90 -2.26 11.20
CA ASP A 156 -30.08 -0.82 10.93
C ASP A 156 -30.20 0.04 12.20
N TYR A 157 -30.32 -0.61 13.35
CA TYR A 157 -30.31 -0.03 14.69
C TYR A 157 -28.96 -0.15 15.39
N ALA A 158 -27.91 -0.64 14.71
CA ALA A 158 -26.57 -0.83 15.28
C ALA A 158 -25.49 -0.17 14.42
N GLU A 159 -24.46 0.36 15.06
CA GLU A 159 -23.28 0.94 14.41
C GLU A 159 -21.98 0.48 15.10
N PRO A 160 -20.86 0.36 14.37
CA PRO A 160 -19.57 -0.03 14.94
C PRO A 160 -19.04 1.10 15.84
N GLU A 161 -18.92 0.80 17.13
CA GLU A 161 -18.41 1.74 18.13
C GLU A 161 -16.90 1.63 18.25
N TYR A 162 -16.38 0.40 18.37
CA TYR A 162 -14.95 0.09 18.30
C TYR A 162 -14.75 -1.20 17.48
N ALA A 163 -13.97 -1.11 16.39
CA ALA A 163 -13.64 -2.25 15.56
C ALA A 163 -12.28 -2.06 14.88
N VAL A 164 -11.60 -3.16 14.52
CA VAL A 164 -10.44 -3.13 13.62
C VAL A 164 -10.74 -3.94 12.37
N VAL A 165 -10.48 -3.34 11.21
CA VAL A 165 -10.67 -3.96 9.90
C VAL A 165 -9.49 -3.62 9.00
N PHE A 166 -9.37 -4.36 7.91
CA PHE A 166 -8.38 -4.14 6.86
C PHE A 166 -9.10 -3.84 5.55
N ALA A 167 -8.70 -2.77 4.86
CA ALA A 167 -8.98 -2.63 3.43
C ALA A 167 -7.88 -3.38 2.67
N GLU A 168 -8.24 -4.50 2.06
CA GLU A 168 -7.35 -5.35 1.28
C GLU A 168 -7.65 -5.20 -0.20
N TYR A 169 -6.61 -4.92 -1.00
CA TYR A 169 -6.78 -4.74 -2.43
C TYR A 169 -5.59 -5.22 -3.23
N LYS A 170 -5.88 -5.74 -4.43
CA LYS A 170 -4.93 -6.22 -5.41
C LYS A 170 -5.20 -5.53 -6.74
N THR A 171 -4.14 -5.01 -7.34
CA THR A 171 -4.17 -4.31 -8.63
C THR A 171 -3.21 -4.96 -9.59
N LYS A 172 -3.45 -4.76 -10.88
CA LYS A 172 -2.47 -5.04 -11.94
C LYS A 172 -2.53 -3.97 -13.01
N SER A 173 -1.40 -3.71 -13.68
CA SER A 173 -1.44 -2.92 -14.90
C SER A 173 -2.34 -3.55 -15.97
N ASN A 174 -3.12 -2.73 -16.67
CA ASN A 174 -3.86 -3.13 -17.87
C ASN A 174 -2.92 -3.36 -19.08
N ASN A 175 -1.66 -2.91 -19.00
CA ASN A 175 -0.65 -3.12 -20.02
C ASN A 175 0.09 -4.45 -19.79
N LYS A 176 -0.06 -5.41 -20.72
CA LYS A 176 0.56 -6.75 -20.67
C LYS A 176 2.06 -6.78 -20.38
N TYR A 177 2.83 -5.77 -20.82
CA TYR A 177 4.27 -5.71 -20.55
C TYR A 177 4.54 -5.29 -19.10
N MET A 178 3.76 -4.35 -18.57
CA MET A 178 3.88 -3.88 -17.19
C MET A 178 3.27 -4.88 -16.19
N GLU A 179 2.17 -5.56 -16.55
CA GLU A 179 1.62 -6.71 -15.81
C GLU A 179 2.69 -7.81 -15.64
N LYS A 180 3.44 -8.11 -16.70
CA LYS A 180 4.53 -9.10 -16.65
C LYS A 180 5.71 -8.62 -15.80
N LEU A 181 6.05 -7.33 -15.86
CA LEU A 181 7.09 -6.73 -15.00
C LEU A 181 6.69 -6.78 -13.52
N GLU A 182 5.48 -6.33 -13.19
CA GLU A 182 4.89 -6.36 -11.85
C GLU A 182 4.82 -7.80 -11.32
N SER A 183 4.39 -8.76 -12.13
CA SER A 183 4.37 -10.19 -11.78
C SER A 183 5.76 -10.75 -11.45
N VAL A 184 6.83 -10.25 -12.07
CA VAL A 184 8.21 -10.63 -11.75
C VAL A 184 8.67 -9.97 -10.44
N LEU A 185 8.35 -8.70 -10.24
CA LEU A 185 8.72 -7.96 -9.01
C LEU A 185 8.04 -8.53 -7.76
N ILE A 186 6.76 -8.94 -7.88
CA ILE A 186 6.03 -9.65 -6.82
C ILE A 186 6.69 -11.00 -6.51
N LYS A 187 7.07 -11.78 -7.53
CA LYS A 187 7.77 -13.07 -7.34
C LYS A 187 9.17 -12.92 -6.72
N LEU A 188 9.83 -11.79 -6.93
CA LEU A 188 11.12 -11.46 -6.31
C LEU A 188 10.97 -10.80 -4.94
N ASN A 189 9.74 -10.65 -4.43
CA ASN A 189 9.43 -9.97 -3.16
C ASN A 189 9.95 -8.52 -3.08
N VAL A 190 10.02 -7.84 -4.23
CA VAL A 190 10.44 -6.43 -4.36
C VAL A 190 9.23 -5.47 -4.27
N ARG A 191 8.02 -5.98 -4.50
CA ARG A 191 6.75 -5.24 -4.48
C ARG A 191 5.65 -6.14 -3.92
N ASP A 192 4.85 -5.63 -3.00
CA ASP A 192 3.74 -6.38 -2.42
C ASP A 192 2.64 -6.65 -3.46
N GLY A 193 2.27 -7.93 -3.63
CA GLY A 193 1.23 -8.35 -4.56
C GLY A 193 -0.21 -8.16 -4.03
N VAL A 194 -0.37 -7.90 -2.74
CA VAL A 194 -1.64 -7.54 -2.10
C VAL A 194 -1.33 -6.42 -1.12
N LYS A 195 -2.04 -5.31 -1.23
CA LYS A 195 -1.92 -4.18 -0.31
C LYS A 195 -2.99 -4.28 0.76
N ARG A 196 -2.59 -3.93 1.99
CA ARG A 196 -3.42 -4.04 3.18
C ARG A 196 -3.27 -2.78 4.00
N GLN A 197 -4.36 -2.03 4.15
CA GLN A 197 -4.42 -0.87 5.04
C GLN A 197 -5.29 -1.22 6.25
N LYS A 198 -4.68 -1.28 7.43
CA LYS A 198 -5.40 -1.44 8.71
C LYS A 198 -6.11 -0.13 9.08
N TYR A 199 -7.34 -0.25 9.55
CA TYR A 199 -8.17 0.83 10.06
C TYR A 199 -8.67 0.49 11.45
N LEU A 200 -8.54 1.44 12.37
CA LEU A 200 -9.29 1.48 13.61
C LEU A 200 -10.58 2.26 13.34
N ILE A 201 -11.73 1.66 13.64
CA ILE A 201 -13.01 2.35 13.65
C ILE A 201 -13.32 2.78 15.07
N VAL A 202 -13.63 4.07 15.24
CA VAL A 202 -14.15 4.65 16.48
C VAL A 202 -15.40 5.45 16.14
N ASN A 203 -16.52 5.19 16.80
CA ASN A 203 -17.79 5.91 16.58
C ASN A 203 -18.19 5.99 15.09
N ASN A 204 -18.09 4.86 14.37
CA ASN A 204 -18.40 4.77 12.94
C ASN A 204 -17.47 5.60 11.99
N PHE A 205 -16.35 6.15 12.49
CA PHE A 205 -15.30 6.80 11.69
C PHE A 205 -14.05 5.93 11.57
N TRP A 206 -13.45 5.87 10.38
CA TRP A 206 -12.29 5.02 10.08
C TRP A 206 -10.98 5.80 10.11
N THR A 207 -10.11 5.47 11.06
CA THR A 207 -8.78 6.07 11.23
C THR A 207 -7.71 5.08 10.74
N PRO A 208 -6.88 5.44 9.74
CA PRO A 208 -5.80 4.56 9.28
C PRO A 208 -4.74 4.41 10.38
N ILE A 209 -4.31 3.17 10.62
CA ILE A 209 -3.25 2.84 11.58
C ILE A 209 -2.16 2.00 10.89
N SER A 210 -0.95 1.97 11.47
CA SER A 210 0.10 1.08 10.98
C SER A 210 -0.33 -0.38 11.14
N ASN A 211 0.03 -1.21 10.17
CA ASN A 211 -0.20 -2.65 10.22
C ASN A 211 0.53 -3.29 11.41
N ASP A 212 1.72 -2.76 11.76
CA ASP A 212 2.58 -3.25 12.85
C ASP A 212 2.11 -2.81 14.24
N ASN A 213 1.19 -1.84 14.33
CA ASN A 213 0.69 -1.38 15.62
C ASN A 213 -0.30 -2.40 16.20
N LEU A 214 0.05 -2.94 17.37
CA LEU A 214 -0.84 -3.63 18.31
C LEU A 214 -1.84 -2.65 18.94
N VAL A 215 -2.77 -2.18 18.12
CA VAL A 215 -3.98 -1.47 18.55
C VAL A 215 -5.08 -2.50 18.74
N ASP A 216 -5.65 -2.52 19.94
CA ASP A 216 -6.77 -3.37 20.33
C ASP A 216 -8.03 -2.52 20.55
N ALA A 217 -9.10 -2.85 19.83
CA ALA A 217 -10.38 -2.15 19.92
C ALA A 217 -10.98 -2.14 21.34
N ILE A 218 -10.85 -3.23 22.09
CA ILE A 218 -11.36 -3.34 23.46
C ILE A 218 -10.56 -2.45 24.40
N ARG A 219 -9.23 -2.44 24.28
CA ARG A 219 -8.37 -1.58 25.12
C ARG A 219 -8.68 -0.09 24.93
N ILE A 220 -9.04 0.32 23.72
CA ILE A 220 -9.48 1.69 23.43
C ILE A 220 -10.85 1.96 24.07
N ALA A 221 -11.82 1.06 23.89
CA ALA A 221 -13.13 1.18 24.53
C ALA A 221 -13.05 1.30 26.06
N CYS A 222 -12.24 0.46 26.72
CA CYS A 222 -12.01 0.50 28.16
C CYS A 222 -11.35 1.79 28.68
N ARG A 223 -10.74 2.59 27.79
CA ARG A 223 -10.12 3.88 28.12
C ARG A 223 -11.06 5.05 27.84
N ASP A 224 -11.88 4.94 26.80
CA ASP A 224 -12.65 6.06 26.23
C ASP A 224 -14.16 6.01 26.58
N ASP A 225 -14.67 4.91 27.16
CA ASP A 225 -16.06 4.75 27.62
C ASP A 225 -16.12 4.34 29.10
N ASP A 226 -16.61 5.24 29.97
CA ASP A 226 -16.73 5.06 31.43
C ASP A 226 -17.74 3.98 31.87
N LEU A 227 -18.72 3.64 31.04
CA LEU A 227 -19.71 2.59 31.31
C LEU A 227 -19.12 1.23 30.91
N PHE A 228 -18.55 1.14 29.72
CA PHE A 228 -17.89 -0.07 29.23
C PHE A 228 -16.64 -0.42 30.06
N ALA A 229 -15.88 0.57 30.54
CA ALA A 229 -14.72 0.40 31.42
C ALA A 229 -15.03 -0.40 32.70
N ARG A 230 -16.30 -0.45 33.14
CA ARG A 230 -16.74 -1.20 34.34
C ARG A 230 -17.08 -2.66 34.06
N SER A 231 -17.11 -3.07 32.78
CA SER A 231 -17.39 -4.44 32.34
C SER A 231 -16.31 -5.44 32.80
N ASP A 232 -16.69 -6.72 32.85
CA ASP A 232 -15.73 -7.78 33.15
C ASP A 232 -14.76 -8.00 31.97
N GLU A 233 -15.15 -7.67 30.73
CA GLU A 233 -14.27 -7.58 29.57
C GLU A 233 -13.08 -6.66 29.84
N CYS A 234 -13.31 -5.45 30.36
CA CYS A 234 -12.24 -4.51 30.69
C CYS A 234 -11.40 -4.93 31.89
N ARG A 235 -12.01 -5.51 32.94
CA ARG A 235 -11.27 -6.06 34.09
C ARG A 235 -10.30 -7.17 33.68
N ASN A 236 -10.73 -8.06 32.79
CA ASN A 236 -9.89 -9.12 32.25
C ASN A 236 -8.75 -8.61 31.36
N TYR A 237 -8.89 -7.41 30.77
CA TYR A 237 -7.84 -6.75 29.97
C TYR A 237 -6.86 -5.90 30.80
N ILE A 238 -7.27 -5.44 31.99
CA ILE A 238 -6.42 -4.63 32.88
C ILE A 238 -5.56 -5.52 33.80
N ASN A 239 -6.02 -6.73 34.10
CA ASN A 239 -5.37 -7.67 35.02
C ASN A 239 -4.48 -8.73 34.33
N ASN A 240 -4.27 -8.63 33.01
CA ASN A 240 -3.32 -9.43 32.21
C ASN A 240 -2.26 -8.53 31.58
#